data_AF-A0A7V3M4G9-F1
#
_entry.id   AF-A0A7V3M4G9-F1
#
_cell.length_a   1.000
_cell.length_b   1.000
_cell.length_c   1.000
_cell.angle_alpha   90.00
_cell.angle_beta   90.00
_cell.angle_gamma   90.00
#
_symmetry.space_group_name_H-M   'P 1'
#
loop_
_entity.id
_entity.type
_entity.pdbx_description
1 polymer ?
#
loop_
_entity_poly.entity_id
_entity_poly.type
_entity_poly.pdbx_seq_one_letter_code
_entity_poly.pdbx_strand_id
1 'polypeptide(L)'
;MPRGDKSKYTSKQERQAEHIEEDYEKRGTSKKEAKRRAWATVNAMSGGGKKSGSGRGKKTNKAPAKKGGRKGGAASAKRSKAAKSRSAKKAAATRKRRSGGRKKSASKSR
;
A
#
# COMPACT_ATOMS: atom_id res chain seq x y z
N MET A 1 16.55 6.08 -9.44
CA MET A 1 15.86 4.82 -9.79
C MET A 1 16.89 3.70 -9.78
N PRO A 2 16.53 2.42 -9.52
CA PRO A 2 17.47 1.33 -9.81
C PRO A 2 17.85 1.46 -11.27
N ARG A 3 19.14 1.73 -11.53
CA ARG A 3 19.69 1.78 -12.88
C ARG A 3 19.84 0.33 -13.32
N GLY A 4 18.83 -0.22 -13.98
CA GLY A 4 18.87 -1.61 -14.44
C GLY A 4 17.49 -2.20 -14.72
N ASP A 5 17.52 -3.37 -15.35
CA ASP A 5 16.33 -4.14 -15.67
C ASP A 5 15.59 -4.58 -14.39
N LYS A 6 14.28 -4.35 -14.40
CA LYS A 6 13.37 -4.71 -13.30
C LYS A 6 13.13 -6.20 -13.20
N SER A 7 13.60 -7.00 -14.17
CA SER A 7 13.54 -8.46 -14.15
C SER A 7 14.07 -9.11 -12.86
N LYS A 8 14.90 -8.42 -12.07
CA LYS A 8 15.40 -8.88 -10.76
C LYS A 8 14.38 -8.76 -9.62
N TYR A 9 13.27 -8.08 -9.85
CA TYR A 9 12.19 -7.87 -8.89
C TYR A 9 11.07 -8.90 -9.08
N THR A 10 10.27 -9.10 -8.04
CA THR A 10 9.08 -9.96 -8.13
C THR A 10 7.85 -9.14 -8.50
N SER A 11 6.84 -9.78 -9.10
CA SER A 11 5.57 -9.12 -9.42
C SER A 11 4.89 -8.50 -8.18
N LYS A 12 5.15 -9.05 -6.98
CA LYS A 12 4.69 -8.47 -5.71
C LYS A 12 5.38 -7.12 -5.40
N GLN A 13 6.67 -7.00 -5.70
CA GLN A 13 7.41 -5.74 -5.52
C GLN A 13 6.94 -4.68 -6.52
N GLU A 14 6.64 -5.08 -7.75
CA GLU A 14 6.10 -4.19 -8.79
C GLU A 14 4.72 -3.64 -8.39
N ARG A 15 3.76 -4.50 -8.04
CA ARG A 15 2.44 -4.07 -7.55
C ARG A 15 2.54 -3.16 -6.33
N GLN A 16 3.47 -3.45 -5.41
CA GLN A 16 3.68 -2.60 -4.25
C GLN A 16 4.23 -1.22 -4.64
N ALA A 17 5.17 -1.17 -5.59
CA ALA A 17 5.68 0.10 -6.10
C ALA A 17 4.58 0.89 -6.82
N GLU A 18 3.79 0.25 -7.66
CA GLU A 18 2.68 0.88 -8.39
C GLU A 18 1.65 1.50 -7.44
N HIS A 19 1.21 0.77 -6.42
CA HIS A 19 0.29 1.33 -5.42
C HIS A 19 0.87 2.55 -4.68
N ILE A 20 2.17 2.54 -4.38
CA ILE A 20 2.82 3.68 -3.71
C ILE A 20 2.98 4.86 -4.69
N GLU A 21 3.31 4.58 -5.95
CA GLU A 21 3.42 5.58 -7.02
C GLU A 21 2.08 6.29 -7.22
N GLU A 22 1.01 5.52 -7.40
CA GLU A 22 -0.35 6.02 -7.55
C GLU A 22 -0.76 6.91 -6.37
N ASP A 23 -0.43 6.52 -5.13
CA ASP A 23 -0.70 7.32 -3.95
C ASP A 23 0.07 8.66 -3.93
N TYR A 24 1.30 8.69 -4.46
CA TYR A 24 2.07 9.94 -4.57
C TYR A 24 1.58 10.83 -5.71
N GLU A 25 1.18 10.25 -6.84
CA GLU A 25 0.57 10.97 -7.96
C GLU A 25 -0.75 11.62 -7.53
N LYS A 26 -1.61 10.88 -6.83
CA LYS A 26 -2.85 11.42 -6.24
C LYS A 26 -2.62 12.57 -5.26
N ARG A 27 -1.43 12.65 -4.67
CA ARG A 27 -1.00 13.76 -3.79
C ARG A 27 -0.31 14.90 -4.54
N GLY A 28 -0.28 14.86 -5.88
CA GLY A 28 0.30 15.90 -6.73
C GLY A 28 1.80 15.77 -6.99
N THR A 29 2.43 14.63 -6.65
CA THR A 29 3.83 14.40 -7.03
C THR A 29 3.91 14.03 -8.50
N SER A 30 4.87 14.58 -9.25
CA SER A 30 5.08 14.19 -10.66
C SER A 30 5.40 12.69 -10.77
N LYS A 31 4.92 12.05 -11.85
CA LYS A 31 5.08 10.61 -12.11
C LYS A 31 6.51 10.11 -11.90
N LYS A 32 7.50 10.85 -12.42
CA LYS A 32 8.92 10.49 -12.30
C LYS A 32 9.37 10.43 -10.83
N GLU A 33 8.98 11.40 -10.02
CA GLU A 33 9.34 11.47 -8.60
C GLU A 33 8.51 10.50 -7.75
N ALA A 34 7.22 10.33 -8.06
CA ALA A 34 6.34 9.36 -7.44
C ALA A 34 6.90 7.94 -7.59
N LYS A 35 7.23 7.55 -8.83
CA LYS A 35 7.89 6.28 -9.16
C LYS A 35 9.23 6.12 -8.43
N ARG A 36 10.03 7.20 -8.36
CA ARG A 36 11.32 7.17 -7.65
C ARG A 36 11.12 6.87 -6.16
N ARG A 37 10.18 7.56 -5.50
CA ARG A 37 9.85 7.37 -4.07
C ARG A 37 9.25 6.00 -3.80
N ALA A 38 8.41 5.51 -4.69
CA ALA A 38 7.82 4.18 -4.61
C ALA A 38 8.88 3.07 -4.60
N TRP A 39 9.74 3.05 -5.62
CA TRP A 39 10.81 2.05 -5.71
C TRP A 39 11.85 2.18 -4.59
N ALA A 40 12.13 3.40 -4.12
CA ALA A 40 12.99 3.60 -2.94
C ALA A 40 12.38 2.95 -1.68
N THR A 41 11.06 3.07 -1.48
CA THR A 41 10.37 2.46 -0.34
C THR A 41 10.40 0.93 -0.42
N VAL A 42 10.12 0.36 -1.60
CA VAL A 42 10.18 -1.09 -1.81
C VAL A 42 11.60 -1.61 -1.59
N ASN A 43 12.62 -0.92 -2.10
CA ASN A 43 14.02 -1.28 -1.90
C ASN A 43 14.43 -1.20 -0.43
N ALA A 44 14.03 -0.15 0.31
CA ALA A 44 14.30 -0.04 1.74
C ALA A 44 13.67 -1.17 2.56
N MET A 45 12.50 -1.68 2.13
CA MET A 45 11.84 -2.81 2.79
C MET A 45 12.43 -4.17 2.42
N SER A 46 12.99 -4.33 1.23
CA SER A 46 13.40 -5.63 0.69
C SER A 46 14.90 -5.82 0.55
N GLY A 47 15.68 -4.75 0.63
CA GLY A 47 17.11 -4.74 0.29
C GLY A 47 17.39 -4.79 -1.23
N GLY A 48 16.36 -4.74 -2.07
CA GLY A 48 16.47 -4.77 -3.54
C GLY A 48 15.64 -5.88 -4.19
N GLY A 49 16.01 -6.26 -5.42
CA GLY A 49 15.29 -7.28 -6.19
C GLY A 49 15.28 -8.63 -5.48
N LYS A 50 14.09 -9.15 -5.14
CA LYS A 50 13.96 -10.44 -4.45
C LYS A 50 14.03 -11.64 -5.38
N LYS A 51 13.78 -11.43 -6.68
CA LYS A 51 13.81 -12.52 -7.65
C LYS A 51 15.25 -12.96 -7.86
N SER A 52 16.17 -12.05 -8.21
CA SER A 52 17.58 -12.35 -8.50
C SER A 52 18.53 -11.18 -8.19
N GLY A 53 18.11 -10.21 -7.39
CA GLY A 53 18.92 -9.04 -7.01
C GLY A 53 19.44 -9.11 -5.57
N SER A 54 19.91 -7.96 -5.09
CA SER A 54 20.48 -7.77 -3.74
C SER A 54 19.51 -8.06 -2.58
N GLY A 55 18.22 -8.16 -2.85
CA GLY A 55 17.18 -8.51 -1.88
C GLY A 55 16.89 -10.00 -1.79
N ARG A 56 17.49 -10.85 -2.64
CA ARG A 56 17.31 -12.30 -2.59
C ARG A 56 17.84 -12.85 -1.25
N GLY A 57 17.07 -13.72 -0.60
CA GLY A 57 17.41 -14.30 0.70
C GLY A 57 17.30 -13.33 1.89
N LYS A 58 17.08 -12.02 1.66
CA LYS A 58 16.96 -11.04 2.74
C LYS A 58 15.56 -11.01 3.34
N LYS A 59 15.50 -10.98 4.67
CA LYS A 59 14.25 -10.79 5.42
C LYS A 59 13.69 -9.39 5.14
N THR A 60 12.36 -9.28 5.13
CA THR A 60 11.69 -7.99 4.91
C THR A 60 11.84 -7.07 6.11
N ASN A 61 12.39 -5.89 5.88
CA ASN A 61 12.39 -4.81 6.84
C ASN A 61 11.01 -4.14 6.87
N LYS A 62 10.30 -4.29 8.00
CA LYS A 62 8.99 -3.65 8.23
C LYS A 62 9.09 -2.23 8.78
N ALA A 63 10.29 -1.71 9.07
CA ALA A 63 10.47 -0.39 9.68
C ALA A 63 9.80 0.76 8.90
N PRO A 64 9.88 0.83 7.55
CA PRO A 64 9.18 1.88 6.80
C PRO A 64 7.65 1.82 7.00
N ALA A 65 7.08 0.62 6.95
CA ALA A 65 5.65 0.40 7.17
C ALA A 65 5.22 0.75 8.61
N LYS A 66 6.01 0.36 9.61
CA LYS A 66 5.77 0.70 11.02
C LYS A 66 5.81 2.21 11.25
N LYS A 67 6.78 2.91 10.64
CA LYS A 67 6.89 4.38 10.72
C LYS A 67 5.66 5.07 10.13
N GLY A 68 5.22 4.64 8.95
CA GLY A 68 4.00 5.13 8.31
C GLY A 68 2.76 4.88 9.17
N GLY A 69 2.60 3.66 9.68
CA GLY A 69 1.50 3.28 10.57
C GLY A 69 1.45 4.11 11.85
N ARG A 70 2.60 4.32 12.52
CA ARG A 70 2.68 5.15 13.73
C ARG A 70 2.24 6.59 13.46
N LYS A 71 2.71 7.20 12.35
CA LYS A 71 2.32 8.57 11.96
C LYS A 71 0.82 8.67 11.65
N GLY A 72 0.29 7.72 10.86
CA GLY A 72 -1.14 7.69 10.52
C GLY A 72 -2.05 7.43 11.73
N GLY A 73 -1.60 6.56 12.65
CA GLY A 73 -2.26 6.30 13.92
C GLY A 73 -2.30 7.54 14.80
N ALA A 74 -1.17 8.23 14.97
CA ALA A 74 -1.10 9.48 15.74
C ALA A 74 -2.02 10.57 15.14
N ALA A 75 -2.00 10.74 13.81
CA ALA A 75 -2.90 11.70 13.14
C ALA A 75 -4.37 11.35 13.35
N SER A 76 -4.74 10.07 13.32
CA SER A 76 -6.09 9.60 13.59
C SER A 76 -6.50 9.80 15.05
N ALA A 77 -5.57 9.57 15.99
CA ALA A 77 -5.77 9.75 17.42
C ALA A 77 -6.02 11.22 17.78
N LYS A 78 -5.38 12.16 17.10
CA LYS A 78 -5.57 13.62 17.30
C LYS A 78 -6.92 14.15 16.81
N ARG A 79 -7.73 13.38 16.07
CA ARG A 79 -9.05 13.83 15.58
C ARG A 79 -10.05 14.03 16.73
N SER A 80 -10.95 14.99 16.57
CA SER A 80 -12.05 15.23 17.53
C SER A 80 -12.98 14.02 17.66
N LYS A 81 -13.64 13.88 18.81
CA LYS A 81 -14.60 12.80 19.07
C LYS A 81 -15.72 12.78 18.02
N ALA A 82 -16.23 13.96 17.65
CA ALA A 82 -17.25 14.09 16.60
C ALA A 82 -16.77 13.63 15.22
N ALA A 83 -15.53 13.95 14.83
CA ALA A 83 -14.96 13.49 13.56
C ALA A 83 -14.75 11.95 13.54
N LYS A 84 -14.27 11.38 14.65
CA LYS A 84 -14.14 9.93 14.83
C LYS A 84 -15.50 9.22 14.72
N SER A 85 -16.52 9.74 15.41
CA SER A 85 -17.89 9.18 15.36
C SER A 85 -18.50 9.24 13.97
N ARG A 86 -18.34 10.36 13.24
CA ARG A 86 -18.82 10.48 11.85
C ARG A 86 -18.17 9.45 10.94
N SER A 87 -16.86 9.27 11.04
CA SER A 87 -16.12 8.26 10.27
C SER A 87 -16.60 6.84 10.59
N ALA A 88 -16.81 6.51 11.87
CA ALA A 88 -17.32 5.20 12.30
C ALA A 88 -18.74 4.93 11.78
N LYS A 89 -19.65 5.91 11.86
CA LYS A 89 -21.02 5.80 11.31
C LYS A 89 -21.01 5.59 9.79
N LYS A 90 -20.17 6.33 9.04
CA LYS A 90 -20.00 6.14 7.59
C LYS A 90 -19.51 4.73 7.25
N ALA A 91 -18.56 4.21 8.02
CA ALA A 91 -18.06 2.84 7.84
C ALA A 91 -19.15 1.79 8.13
N ALA A 92 -19.94 1.97 9.19
CA ALA A 92 -21.06 1.09 9.53
C ALA A 92 -22.15 1.08 8.44
N ALA A 93 -22.55 2.25 7.94
CA ALA A 93 -23.51 2.36 6.83
C ALA A 93 -23.00 1.65 5.56
N THR A 94 -21.71 1.81 5.24
CA THR A 94 -21.08 1.11 4.11
C THR A 94 -21.11 -0.41 4.28
N ARG A 95 -20.83 -0.91 5.50
CA ARG A 95 -20.91 -2.35 5.79
C ARG A 95 -22.34 -2.88 5.65
N LYS A 96 -23.35 -2.17 6.18
CA LYS A 96 -24.77 -2.52 6.05
C LYS A 96 -25.21 -2.60 4.58
N ARG A 97 -24.76 -1.66 3.75
CA ARG A 97 -25.05 -1.66 2.30
C ARG A 97 -24.42 -2.87 1.58
N ARG A 98 -23.19 -3.25 1.97
CA ARG A 98 -22.47 -4.37 1.34
C ARG A 98 -22.94 -5.74 1.82
N SER A 99 -23.49 -5.86 3.03
CA SER A 99 -24.03 -7.12 3.54
C SER A 99 -25.29 -7.58 2.79
N GLY A 100 -26.07 -6.66 2.22
CA GLY A 100 -27.22 -6.99 1.36
C GLY A 100 -26.86 -7.43 -0.07
N GLY A 101 -25.66 -7.09 -0.56
CA GLY A 101 -25.28 -7.29 -1.97
C GLY A 101 -24.37 -8.50 -2.25
N ARG A 102 -24.04 -9.34 -1.25
CA ARG A 102 -23.12 -10.50 -1.40
C ARG A 102 -23.83 -11.86 -1.40
N LYS A 103 -25.12 -11.93 -1.73
CA LYS A 103 -25.81 -13.18 -2.11
C LYS A 103 -25.98 -13.24 -3.63
N LYS A 104 -24.90 -13.41 -4.41
CA LYS A 104 -24.88 -13.95 -5.80
C LYS A 104 -23.50 -13.74 -6.43
N SER A 105 -22.55 -14.62 -6.16
CA SER A 105 -21.39 -14.90 -7.07
C SER A 105 -20.51 -16.06 -6.60
N ALA A 106 -21.05 -17.01 -5.83
CA ALA A 106 -20.34 -18.21 -5.42
C ALA A 106 -21.18 -19.46 -5.71
N SER A 107 -21.62 -19.63 -6.96
CA SER A 107 -22.12 -20.91 -7.48
C SER A 107 -22.29 -20.89 -9.00
N LYS A 108 -21.21 -20.77 -9.77
CA LYS A 108 -21.11 -21.34 -11.14
C LYS A 108 -19.72 -21.14 -11.73
N SER A 109 -18.89 -22.16 -11.63
CA SER A 109 -18.28 -22.80 -12.80
C SER A 109 -17.67 -24.12 -12.33
N ARG A 110 -18.33 -25.22 -12.68
CA ARG A 110 -17.65 -26.49 -12.96
C ARG A 110 -16.90 -26.32 -14.27
#